data_AF-A0A2M8S6T4-F1
#
_entry.id   AF-A0A2M8S6T4-F1
#
_cell.length_a   1.000
_cell.length_b   1.000
_cell.length_c   1.000
_cell.angle_alpha   90.00
_cell.angle_beta   90.00
_cell.angle_gamma   90.00
#
_symmetry.space_group_name_H-M   'P 1'
#
loop_
_entity.id
_entity.type
_entity.pdbx_description
1 polymer ?
#
loop_
_entity_poly.entity_id
_entity_poly.type
_entity_poly.pdbx_seq_one_letter_code
_entity_poly.pdbx_strand_id
1 'polypeptide(L)'
;MWNDHWSAKSPYRSPYIGDDKSPYPITYNPQSVYAGEDYLADLQSILASYRPDLIIYPHPNDVHPDHWGLSAFTRLAVALLEKADPSYRPDMYAYLVHRPDFPIPKGLLPNESLLPPALLYAIYPNWWRVDLSLSDTVIKGQAVLQYKSQLPLLHKLLVSFVRKNELFAQPQPATLADLSSGDAHDPASWQDASGQAIPPIQKDPTQDFFTRDAVSSADLVAAYAARTPENSLVICGQVRDSADSPLSYTLRVLAVGSQGVVHRTYKNHTARNGYHTTLSGYYFCSSEALADLGDPWLIFVGADVAEAGVGILDQIAWQQVNIEPGPGSGK
;
A
#
# COMPACT_ATOMS: atom_id res chain seq x y z
N MET A 1 11.40 -1.94 -7.41
CA MET A 1 10.53 -1.95 -8.60
C MET A 1 9.50 -0.84 -8.54
N TRP A 2 8.50 -0.91 -7.64
CA TRP A 2 7.42 0.08 -7.56
C TRP A 2 7.86 1.55 -7.46
N ASN A 3 8.79 1.90 -6.57
CA ASN A 3 9.17 3.30 -6.36
C ASN A 3 10.12 3.85 -7.45
N ASP A 4 11.23 3.15 -7.66
CA ASP A 4 12.42 3.73 -8.33
C ASP A 4 12.87 2.94 -9.58
N HIS A 5 12.26 1.79 -9.84
CA HIS A 5 12.68 0.88 -10.92
C HIS A 5 11.45 0.45 -11.73
N TRP A 6 10.67 1.43 -12.18
CA TRP A 6 9.47 1.17 -12.97
C TRP A 6 9.79 0.67 -14.37
N SER A 7 10.70 1.34 -15.09
CA SER A 7 11.02 0.98 -16.48
C SER A 7 12.05 -0.16 -16.56
N ALA A 8 11.83 -1.09 -17.48
CA ALA A 8 12.75 -2.13 -17.92
C ALA A 8 14.05 -1.57 -18.53
N LYS A 9 14.08 -0.29 -18.91
CA LYS A 9 15.32 0.42 -19.28
C LYS A 9 16.24 0.70 -18.09
N SER A 10 15.72 0.63 -16.87
CA SER A 10 16.46 0.87 -15.62
C SER A 10 16.03 -0.15 -14.55
N PRO A 11 16.26 -1.45 -14.79
CA PRO A 11 15.77 -2.50 -13.91
C PRO A 11 16.47 -2.45 -12.55
N TYR A 12 15.80 -3.01 -11.55
CA TYR A 12 16.41 -3.22 -10.24
C TYR A 12 17.46 -4.33 -10.34
N ARG A 13 18.67 -4.05 -9.87
CA ARG A 13 19.72 -5.07 -9.78
C ARG A 13 19.83 -5.57 -8.35
N SER A 14 19.57 -6.86 -8.15
CA SER A 14 19.61 -7.46 -6.81
C SER A 14 21.03 -7.45 -6.26
N PRO A 15 21.26 -6.90 -5.04
CA PRO A 15 22.58 -6.94 -4.42
C PRO A 15 22.95 -8.35 -3.95
N TYR A 16 21.98 -9.26 -3.82
CA TYR A 16 22.20 -10.63 -3.32
C TYR A 16 22.70 -11.58 -4.40
N ILE A 17 22.12 -11.49 -5.60
CA ILE A 17 22.48 -12.36 -6.74
C ILE A 17 23.25 -11.64 -7.84
N GLY A 18 23.31 -10.30 -7.80
CA GLY A 18 24.02 -9.49 -8.80
C GLY A 18 23.34 -9.44 -10.17
N ASP A 19 22.09 -9.90 -10.27
CA ASP A 19 21.31 -10.02 -11.50
C ASP A 19 20.08 -9.09 -11.46
N ASP A 20 19.56 -8.77 -12.64
CA ASP A 20 18.38 -7.92 -12.85
C ASP A 20 17.17 -8.72 -13.36
N LYS A 21 17.24 -10.04 -13.33
CA LYS A 21 16.15 -10.94 -13.70
C LYS A 21 16.20 -12.22 -12.88
N SER A 22 15.12 -13.00 -12.93
CA SER A 22 15.05 -14.27 -12.24
C SER A 22 16.05 -15.29 -12.82
N PRO A 23 16.88 -15.93 -11.97
CA PRO A 23 17.80 -16.97 -12.42
C PRO A 23 17.12 -18.34 -12.55
N TYR A 24 15.84 -18.46 -12.19
CA TYR A 24 15.15 -19.73 -12.08
C TYR A 24 14.49 -20.18 -13.40
N PRO A 25 14.72 -21.42 -13.87
CA PRO A 25 14.13 -21.92 -15.11
C PRO A 25 12.60 -21.98 -15.11
N ILE A 26 11.98 -22.07 -13.94
CA ILE A 26 10.51 -22.17 -13.76
C ILE A 26 9.81 -20.82 -13.69
N THR A 27 10.52 -19.71 -13.91
CA THR A 27 9.93 -18.38 -13.93
C THR A 27 8.90 -18.25 -15.04
N TYR A 28 7.77 -17.61 -14.72
CA TYR A 28 6.64 -17.41 -15.63
C TYR A 28 7.05 -16.80 -16.98
N ASN A 29 7.83 -15.72 -16.95
CA ASN A 29 8.36 -15.06 -18.13
C ASN A 29 9.89 -14.91 -18.02
N PRO A 30 10.68 -15.75 -18.70
CA PRO A 30 12.15 -15.69 -18.66
C PRO A 30 12.76 -14.43 -19.31
N GLN A 31 11.96 -13.62 -20.02
CA GLN A 31 12.42 -12.37 -20.63
C GLN A 31 12.24 -11.17 -19.71
N SER A 32 11.38 -11.27 -18.68
CA SER A 32 11.14 -10.18 -17.74
C SER A 32 12.38 -9.85 -16.92
N VAL A 33 12.66 -8.56 -16.80
CA VAL A 33 13.62 -8.03 -15.83
C VAL A 33 12.88 -7.55 -14.57
N TYR A 34 13.62 -7.26 -13.50
CA TYR A 34 13.11 -6.73 -12.24
C TYR A 34 12.73 -5.25 -12.39
N ALA A 35 11.71 -5.01 -13.20
CA ALA A 35 11.13 -3.70 -13.45
C ALA A 35 9.62 -3.71 -13.17
N GLY A 36 9.09 -2.56 -12.77
CA GLY A 36 7.66 -2.41 -12.49
C GLY A 36 6.78 -2.70 -13.70
N GLU A 37 7.15 -2.24 -14.90
CA GLU A 37 6.38 -2.46 -16.12
C GLU A 37 6.32 -3.94 -16.54
N ASP A 38 7.45 -4.67 -16.45
CA ASP A 38 7.49 -6.10 -16.73
C ASP A 38 6.70 -6.91 -15.69
N TYR A 39 6.84 -6.58 -14.41
CA TYR A 39 6.11 -7.26 -13.35
C TYR A 39 4.59 -7.02 -13.44
N LEU A 40 4.20 -5.79 -13.76
CA LEU A 40 2.80 -5.45 -14.02
C LEU A 40 2.26 -6.19 -15.25
N ALA A 41 3.02 -6.23 -16.35
CA ALA A 41 2.63 -6.92 -17.58
C ALA A 41 2.44 -8.43 -17.35
N ASP A 42 3.33 -9.07 -16.60
CA ASP A 42 3.21 -10.49 -16.24
C ASP A 42 1.94 -10.74 -15.40
N LEU A 43 1.67 -9.90 -14.40
CA LEU A 43 0.45 -9.99 -13.59
C LEU A 43 -0.81 -9.78 -14.42
N GLN A 44 -0.85 -8.77 -15.29
CA GLN A 44 -1.98 -8.51 -16.19
C GLN A 44 -2.20 -9.68 -17.15
N SER A 45 -1.14 -10.28 -17.69
CA SER A 45 -1.22 -11.46 -18.55
C SER A 45 -1.86 -12.66 -17.82
N ILE A 46 -1.41 -12.93 -16.59
CA ILE A 46 -2.00 -14.00 -15.76
C ILE A 46 -3.48 -13.72 -15.48
N LEU A 47 -3.82 -12.52 -15.00
CA LEU A 47 -5.20 -12.15 -14.66
C LEU A 47 -6.12 -12.14 -15.88
N ALA A 48 -5.66 -11.63 -17.03
CA ALA A 48 -6.44 -11.60 -18.26
C ALA A 48 -6.66 -13.00 -18.85
N SER A 49 -5.69 -13.91 -18.69
CA SER A 49 -5.80 -15.28 -19.19
C SER A 49 -6.67 -16.18 -18.30
N TYR A 50 -6.51 -16.09 -16.98
CA TYR A 50 -7.24 -16.92 -16.03
C TYR A 50 -8.62 -16.35 -15.68
N ARG A 51 -8.76 -15.02 -15.70
CA ARG A 51 -9.97 -14.26 -15.31
C ARG A 51 -10.61 -14.76 -14.01
N PRO A 52 -9.86 -14.76 -12.89
CA PRO A 52 -10.41 -15.19 -11.61
C PRO A 52 -11.57 -14.29 -11.20
N ASP A 53 -12.59 -14.88 -10.58
CA ASP A 53 -13.68 -14.20 -9.88
C ASP A 53 -13.31 -13.84 -8.43
N LEU A 54 -12.28 -14.48 -7.87
CA LEU A 54 -11.75 -14.21 -6.53
C LEU A 54 -10.21 -14.09 -6.57
N ILE A 55 -9.69 -13.00 -6.01
CA ILE A 55 -8.26 -12.75 -5.86
C ILE A 55 -7.93 -12.52 -4.38
N ILE A 56 -7.02 -13.32 -3.86
CA ILE A 56 -6.49 -13.21 -2.49
C ILE A 56 -5.03 -12.74 -2.56
N TYR A 57 -4.71 -11.62 -1.93
CA TYR A 57 -3.39 -10.95 -2.04
C TYR A 57 -2.89 -10.42 -0.69
N PRO A 58 -1.62 -10.01 -0.55
CA PRO A 58 -1.15 -9.46 0.72
C PRO A 58 -1.86 -8.17 1.12
N HIS A 59 -2.19 -8.04 2.39
CA HIS A 59 -2.77 -6.84 2.97
C HIS A 59 -1.81 -5.65 2.84
N PRO A 60 -2.30 -4.44 2.48
CA PRO A 60 -1.46 -3.25 2.38
C PRO A 60 -0.70 -2.96 3.68
N ASN A 61 -1.35 -3.10 4.84
CA ASN A 61 -0.73 -2.97 6.18
C ASN A 61 0.03 -4.22 6.68
N ASP A 62 0.45 -5.13 5.80
CA ASP A 62 1.57 -6.03 6.13
C ASP A 62 2.84 -5.18 6.38
N VAL A 63 3.98 -5.77 6.74
CA VAL A 63 5.24 -5.01 6.96
C VAL A 63 6.40 -5.52 6.10
N HIS A 64 6.17 -6.55 5.27
CA HIS A 64 7.20 -7.05 4.37
C HIS A 64 7.20 -6.26 3.05
N PRO A 65 8.34 -5.71 2.60
CA PRO A 65 8.41 -4.92 1.37
C PRO A 65 7.90 -5.64 0.12
N ASP A 66 8.18 -6.94 -0.02
CA ASP A 66 7.66 -7.73 -1.15
C ASP A 66 6.13 -7.89 -1.09
N HIS A 67 5.56 -7.99 0.12
CA HIS A 67 4.10 -8.03 0.29
C HIS A 67 3.47 -6.69 -0.07
N TRP A 68 4.10 -5.58 0.30
CA TRP A 68 3.66 -4.24 -0.14
C TRP A 68 3.69 -4.09 -1.65
N GLY A 69 4.80 -4.50 -2.28
CA GLY A 69 4.94 -4.50 -3.73
C GLY A 69 3.82 -5.30 -4.39
N LEU A 70 3.68 -6.58 -4.04
CA LEU A 70 2.64 -7.45 -4.61
C LEU A 70 1.22 -6.89 -4.36
N SER A 71 0.96 -6.32 -3.19
CA SER A 71 -0.32 -5.70 -2.87
C SER A 71 -0.63 -4.49 -3.77
N ALA A 72 0.34 -3.60 -3.99
CA ALA A 72 0.18 -2.45 -4.86
C ALA A 72 0.03 -2.85 -6.34
N PHE A 73 0.89 -3.74 -6.83
CA PHE A 73 0.83 -4.22 -8.21
C PHE A 73 -0.44 -5.02 -8.53
N THR A 74 -0.92 -5.86 -7.62
CA THR A 74 -2.17 -6.62 -7.84
C THR A 74 -3.35 -5.66 -7.98
N ARG A 75 -3.47 -4.68 -7.08
CA ARG A 75 -4.54 -3.67 -7.13
C ARG A 75 -4.47 -2.82 -8.40
N LEU A 76 -3.27 -2.41 -8.80
CA LEU A 76 -3.06 -1.68 -10.06
C LEU A 76 -3.45 -2.52 -11.29
N ALA A 77 -3.01 -3.78 -11.35
CA ALA A 77 -3.31 -4.69 -12.46
C ALA A 77 -4.82 -4.90 -12.60
N VAL A 78 -5.52 -5.13 -11.48
CA VAL A 78 -6.97 -5.25 -11.44
C VAL A 78 -7.62 -3.95 -11.89
N ALA A 79 -7.28 -2.79 -11.31
CA ALA A 79 -7.85 -1.50 -11.70
C ALA A 79 -7.69 -1.18 -13.20
N LEU A 80 -6.57 -1.56 -13.82
CA LEU A 80 -6.34 -1.41 -15.26
C LEU A 80 -7.25 -2.32 -16.09
N LEU A 81 -7.38 -3.60 -15.70
CA LEU A 81 -8.28 -4.55 -16.36
C LEU A 81 -9.75 -4.15 -16.19
N GLU A 82 -10.11 -3.68 -14.99
CA GLU A 82 -11.43 -3.18 -14.64
C GLU A 82 -11.85 -1.95 -15.45
N LYS A 83 -10.88 -1.08 -15.79
CA LYS A 83 -11.09 0.07 -16.68
C LYS A 83 -11.24 -0.35 -18.14
N ALA A 84 -10.46 -1.34 -18.59
CA ALA A 84 -10.53 -1.85 -19.96
C ALA A 84 -11.82 -2.67 -20.22
N ASP A 85 -12.28 -3.41 -19.21
CA ASP A 85 -13.49 -4.22 -19.24
C ASP A 85 -14.26 -4.05 -17.91
N PRO A 86 -15.27 -3.17 -17.87
CA PRO A 86 -16.07 -2.95 -16.66
C PRO A 86 -16.86 -4.17 -16.17
N SER A 87 -17.01 -5.22 -16.99
CA SER A 87 -17.66 -6.48 -16.57
C SER A 87 -16.74 -7.37 -15.74
N TYR A 88 -15.42 -7.15 -15.80
CA TYR A 88 -14.46 -7.83 -14.93
C TYR A 88 -14.43 -7.13 -13.58
N ARG A 89 -14.96 -7.77 -12.54
CA ARG A 89 -15.01 -7.24 -11.17
C ARG A 89 -14.76 -8.39 -10.19
N PRO A 90 -13.51 -8.86 -10.05
CA PRO A 90 -13.21 -9.93 -9.10
C PRO A 90 -13.41 -9.46 -7.66
N ASP A 91 -13.82 -10.37 -6.79
CA ASP A 91 -13.77 -10.15 -5.36
C ASP A 91 -12.30 -10.10 -4.90
N MET A 92 -11.97 -9.04 -4.15
CA MET A 92 -10.60 -8.72 -3.74
C MET A 92 -10.45 -8.81 -2.22
N TYR A 93 -9.75 -9.84 -1.73
CA TYR A 93 -9.52 -10.08 -0.31
C TYR A 93 -8.04 -10.09 0.04
N ALA A 94 -7.70 -9.62 1.24
CA ALA A 94 -6.31 -9.44 1.62
C ALA A 94 -5.93 -10.17 2.91
N TYR A 95 -4.79 -10.86 2.91
CA TYR A 95 -4.28 -11.62 4.06
C TYR A 95 -3.03 -10.97 4.68
N LEU A 96 -2.81 -11.20 5.98
CA LEU A 96 -1.61 -10.74 6.71
C LEU A 96 -0.65 -11.90 6.97
N VAL A 97 0.65 -11.61 6.94
CA VAL A 97 1.69 -12.57 7.34
C VAL A 97 2.73 -11.97 8.28
N HIS A 98 3.38 -10.85 7.91
CA HIS A 98 4.61 -10.45 8.59
C HIS A 98 4.44 -9.44 9.71
N ARG A 99 3.21 -9.02 10.03
CA ARG A 99 2.95 -8.10 11.15
C ARG A 99 3.48 -8.68 12.47
N PRO A 100 4.33 -7.97 13.23
CA PRO A 100 4.86 -8.42 14.51
C PRO A 100 3.79 -8.90 15.51
N ASP A 101 2.64 -8.22 15.54
CA ASP A 101 1.47 -8.49 16.38
C ASP A 101 0.48 -9.50 15.75
N PHE A 102 0.90 -10.23 14.71
CA PHE A 102 0.08 -11.24 14.04
C PHE A 102 0.88 -12.51 13.66
N PRO A 103 0.30 -13.70 13.78
CA PRO A 103 -0.81 -14.03 14.69
C PRO A 103 -0.33 -14.06 16.15
N ILE A 104 -1.23 -13.77 17.09
CA ILE A 104 -0.97 -13.90 18.52
C ILE A 104 -1.91 -14.96 19.11
N PRO A 105 -1.42 -15.94 19.89
CA PRO A 105 0.00 -16.26 20.09
C PRO A 105 0.66 -16.93 18.86
N LYS A 106 1.98 -16.79 18.74
CA LYS A 106 2.80 -17.47 17.70
C LYS A 106 3.08 -18.93 18.08
N GLY A 107 3.06 -19.82 17.10
CA GLY A 107 3.33 -21.26 17.24
C GLY A 107 2.22 -22.14 16.67
N LEU A 108 2.45 -23.44 16.63
CA LEU A 108 1.51 -24.44 16.09
C LEU A 108 0.35 -24.63 17.07
N LEU A 109 -0.83 -24.11 16.72
CA LEU A 109 -2.03 -24.13 17.57
C LEU A 109 -3.27 -24.41 16.72
N PRO A 110 -3.44 -25.64 16.22
CA PRO A 110 -4.48 -25.98 15.23
C PRO A 110 -5.92 -25.80 15.74
N ASN A 111 -6.14 -25.81 17.06
CA ASN A 111 -7.46 -25.65 17.66
C ASN A 111 -7.82 -24.19 17.98
N GLU A 112 -6.86 -23.27 17.83
CA GLU A 112 -7.04 -21.85 18.10
C GLU A 112 -7.50 -21.10 16.85
N SER A 113 -8.24 -20.01 17.08
CA SER A 113 -8.65 -19.12 16.01
C SER A 113 -7.58 -18.11 15.66
N LEU A 114 -7.51 -17.73 14.38
CA LEU A 114 -6.93 -16.44 14.01
C LEU A 114 -7.89 -15.33 14.40
N LEU A 115 -7.37 -14.30 15.05
CA LEU A 115 -8.06 -13.04 15.35
C LEU A 115 -7.31 -11.89 14.68
N PRO A 116 -8.00 -10.86 14.18
CA PRO A 116 -7.34 -9.72 13.56
C PRO A 116 -6.49 -8.97 14.59
N PRO A 117 -5.38 -8.32 14.19
CA PRO A 117 -4.59 -7.50 15.09
C PRO A 117 -5.46 -6.39 15.71
N ALA A 118 -5.41 -6.22 17.03
CA ALA A 118 -6.39 -5.38 17.74
C ALA A 118 -6.37 -3.91 17.27
N LEU A 119 -5.18 -3.33 17.07
CA LEU A 119 -5.03 -1.95 16.62
C LEU A 119 -5.51 -1.77 15.18
N LEU A 120 -5.25 -2.75 14.32
CA LEU A 120 -5.73 -2.73 12.93
C LEU A 120 -7.25 -2.94 12.87
N TYR A 121 -7.81 -3.79 13.73
CA TYR A 121 -9.25 -4.00 13.84
C TYR A 121 -10.00 -2.74 14.31
N ALA A 122 -9.38 -1.93 15.19
CA ALA A 122 -9.97 -0.68 15.66
C ALA A 122 -10.21 0.35 14.55
N ILE A 123 -9.36 0.36 13.51
CA ILE A 123 -9.51 1.25 12.34
C ILE A 123 -10.22 0.58 11.17
N TYR A 124 -10.05 -0.73 10.99
CA TYR A 124 -10.69 -1.53 9.93
C TYR A 124 -11.38 -2.76 10.56
N PRO A 125 -12.62 -2.63 11.06
CA PRO A 125 -13.30 -3.71 11.79
C PRO A 125 -13.86 -4.82 10.88
N ASN A 126 -13.92 -4.59 9.57
CA ASN A 126 -14.57 -5.51 8.63
C ASN A 126 -13.61 -6.61 8.19
N TRP A 127 -13.54 -7.68 8.98
CA TRP A 127 -12.76 -8.89 8.68
C TRP A 127 -13.66 -10.06 8.33
N TRP A 128 -13.25 -10.78 7.31
CA TRP A 128 -13.85 -12.02 6.85
C TRP A 128 -13.14 -13.20 7.47
N ARG A 129 -13.94 -14.17 7.92
CA ARG A 129 -13.47 -15.40 8.55
C ARG A 129 -13.97 -16.60 7.77
N VAL A 130 -13.07 -17.52 7.49
CA VAL A 130 -13.40 -18.82 6.90
C VAL A 130 -13.00 -19.90 7.89
N ASP A 131 -13.98 -20.57 8.48
CA ASP A 131 -13.72 -21.70 9.38
C ASP A 131 -13.26 -22.92 8.58
N LEU A 132 -12.21 -23.57 9.07
CA LEU A 132 -11.63 -24.77 8.49
C LEU A 132 -12.11 -26.01 9.24
N SER A 133 -12.36 -27.08 8.51
CA SER A 133 -12.55 -28.39 9.12
C SER A 133 -11.24 -28.87 9.76
N LEU A 134 -11.34 -29.87 10.65
CA LEU A 134 -10.15 -30.51 11.22
C LEU A 134 -9.27 -31.14 10.12
N SER A 135 -9.89 -31.75 9.11
CA SER A 135 -9.18 -32.31 7.95
C SER A 135 -8.42 -31.23 7.18
N ASP A 136 -9.05 -30.09 6.89
CA ASP A 136 -8.40 -29.01 6.14
C ASP A 136 -7.26 -28.38 6.94
N THR A 137 -7.44 -28.23 8.26
CA THR A 137 -6.40 -27.72 9.16
C THR A 137 -5.17 -28.65 9.16
N VAL A 138 -5.38 -29.97 9.15
CA VAL A 138 -4.30 -30.97 9.06
C VAL A 138 -3.60 -30.90 7.70
N ILE A 139 -4.36 -30.83 6.60
CA ILE A 139 -3.82 -30.71 5.24
C ILE A 139 -2.99 -29.42 5.10
N LYS A 140 -3.50 -28.28 5.61
CA LYS A 140 -2.75 -27.01 5.65
C LYS A 140 -1.45 -27.17 6.42
N GLY A 141 -1.48 -27.80 7.59
CA GLY A 141 -0.27 -28.07 8.38
C GLY A 141 0.76 -28.91 7.62
N GLN A 142 0.34 -29.98 6.95
CA GLN A 142 1.21 -30.82 6.14
C GLN A 142 1.80 -30.06 4.94
N ALA A 143 1.01 -29.20 4.29
CA ALA A 143 1.46 -28.34 3.20
C ALA A 143 2.51 -27.32 3.65
N VAL A 144 2.28 -26.66 4.80
CA VAL A 144 3.24 -25.73 5.41
C VAL A 144 4.59 -26.41 5.69
N LEU A 145 4.57 -27.67 6.12
CA LEU A 145 5.81 -28.43 6.38
C LEU A 145 6.56 -28.86 5.11
N GLN A 146 5.99 -28.68 3.90
CA GLN A 146 6.71 -28.93 2.65
C GLN A 146 7.71 -27.83 2.27
N TYR A 147 7.63 -26.64 2.89
CA TYR A 147 8.58 -25.53 2.67
C TYR A 147 9.92 -25.76 3.38
N LYS A 148 10.56 -26.91 3.13
CA LYS A 148 11.73 -27.44 3.85
C LYS A 148 12.90 -26.47 3.94
N SER A 149 13.14 -25.66 2.90
CA SER A 149 14.21 -24.65 2.90
C SER A 149 13.92 -23.45 3.80
N GLN A 150 12.65 -23.17 4.09
CA GLN A 150 12.22 -22.03 4.90
C GLN A 150 12.08 -22.39 6.38
N LEU A 151 11.77 -23.65 6.70
CA LEU A 151 11.54 -24.09 8.09
C LEU A 151 12.71 -23.76 9.04
N PRO A 152 14.00 -23.97 8.71
CA PRO A 152 15.10 -23.68 9.65
C PRO A 152 15.11 -22.24 10.19
N LEU A 153 14.63 -21.29 9.40
CA LEU A 153 14.60 -19.86 9.76
C LEU A 153 13.21 -19.40 10.19
N LEU A 154 12.16 -19.90 9.56
CA LEU A 154 10.80 -19.37 9.65
C LEU A 154 9.81 -20.34 10.29
N HIS A 155 10.23 -21.49 10.81
CA HIS A 155 9.32 -22.52 11.34
C HIS A 155 8.26 -21.93 12.28
N LYS A 156 8.68 -21.16 13.30
CA LYS A 156 7.76 -20.56 14.27
C LYS A 156 6.71 -19.68 13.61
N LEU A 157 7.08 -18.86 12.63
CA LEU A 157 6.14 -18.02 11.88
C LEU A 157 5.20 -18.88 11.04
N LEU A 158 5.74 -19.76 10.20
CA LEU A 158 4.96 -20.56 9.24
C LEU A 158 3.90 -21.42 9.92
N VAL A 159 4.27 -22.15 10.97
CA VAL A 159 3.30 -22.99 11.70
C VAL A 159 2.29 -22.19 12.51
N SER A 160 2.52 -20.87 12.70
CA SER A 160 1.55 -20.00 13.36
C SER A 160 0.27 -19.79 12.56
N PHE A 161 0.28 -20.08 11.26
CA PHE A 161 -0.91 -19.99 10.43
C PHE A 161 -1.71 -21.29 10.41
N VAL A 162 -1.23 -22.37 11.01
CA VAL A 162 -2.02 -23.60 11.17
C VAL A 162 -3.00 -23.40 12.32
N ARG A 163 -4.24 -23.04 11.97
CA ARG A 163 -5.33 -22.56 12.84
C ARG A 163 -6.66 -23.08 12.31
N LYS A 164 -7.72 -23.04 13.12
CA LYS A 164 -9.06 -23.51 12.72
C LYS A 164 -9.83 -22.57 11.80
N ASN A 165 -9.25 -21.43 11.43
CA ASN A 165 -9.84 -20.50 10.47
C ASN A 165 -8.76 -19.70 9.74
N GLU A 166 -9.13 -19.16 8.57
CA GLU A 166 -8.43 -18.07 7.91
C GLU A 166 -9.06 -16.73 8.25
N LEU A 167 -8.31 -15.65 8.04
CA LEU A 167 -8.79 -14.28 8.14
C LEU A 167 -8.37 -13.47 6.91
N PHE A 168 -9.31 -12.69 6.42
CA PHE A 168 -9.10 -11.77 5.31
C PHE A 168 -9.72 -10.41 5.61
N ALA A 169 -9.09 -9.33 5.16
CA ALA A 169 -9.73 -8.02 5.08
C ALA A 169 -10.16 -7.76 3.64
N GLN A 170 -10.90 -6.66 3.42
CA GLN A 170 -11.30 -6.22 2.09
C GLN A 170 -10.92 -4.74 1.92
N PRO A 171 -9.62 -4.42 1.68
CA PRO A 171 -9.17 -3.03 1.52
C PRO A 171 -9.93 -2.34 0.39
N GLN A 172 -10.52 -1.18 0.67
CA GLN A 172 -11.30 -0.43 -0.31
C GLN A 172 -10.47 0.68 -0.96
N PRO A 173 -10.62 0.93 -2.26
CA PRO A 173 -10.12 2.15 -2.87
C PRO A 173 -10.87 3.36 -2.30
N ALA A 174 -10.17 4.48 -2.18
CA ALA A 174 -10.78 5.78 -1.87
C ALA A 174 -11.19 6.47 -3.17
N THR A 175 -12.06 7.47 -3.07
CA THR A 175 -12.33 8.42 -4.15
C THR A 175 -11.75 9.78 -3.76
N LEU A 176 -11.08 10.44 -4.70
CA LEU A 176 -10.51 11.76 -4.45
C LEU A 176 -11.64 12.78 -4.25
N ALA A 177 -11.71 13.34 -3.04
CA ALA A 177 -12.70 14.35 -2.71
C ALA A 177 -12.35 15.72 -3.29
N ASP A 178 -13.36 16.55 -3.54
CA ASP A 178 -13.19 17.95 -3.95
C ASP A 178 -13.13 18.87 -2.73
N LEU A 179 -12.00 19.58 -2.58
CA LEU A 179 -11.80 20.59 -1.56
C LEU A 179 -12.50 21.89 -1.97
N SER A 180 -13.49 22.32 -1.19
CA SER A 180 -14.18 23.59 -1.38
C SER A 180 -13.63 24.71 -0.51
N SER A 181 -13.18 24.39 0.70
CA SER A 181 -12.57 25.36 1.62
C SER A 181 -11.68 24.69 2.66
N GLY A 182 -10.74 25.44 3.23
CA GLY A 182 -9.75 24.96 4.19
C GLY A 182 -8.34 25.39 3.79
N ASP A 183 -7.40 25.30 4.72
CA ASP A 183 -5.98 25.48 4.44
C ASP A 183 -5.41 24.19 3.84
N ALA A 184 -4.77 24.28 2.67
CA ALA A 184 -4.14 23.15 1.98
C ALA A 184 -3.07 22.43 2.83
N HIS A 185 -2.55 23.06 3.89
CA HIS A 185 -1.58 22.49 4.81
C HIS A 185 -2.17 22.06 6.16
N ASP A 186 -3.49 22.13 6.32
CA ASP A 186 -4.21 21.64 7.49
C ASP A 186 -5.45 20.83 7.08
N PRO A 187 -5.30 19.51 6.86
CA PRO A 187 -6.42 18.62 6.53
C PRO A 187 -7.59 18.65 7.52
N ALA A 188 -7.38 19.02 8.78
CA ALA A 188 -8.49 19.13 9.73
C ALA A 188 -9.46 20.27 9.39
N SER A 189 -9.02 21.24 8.57
CA SER A 189 -9.82 22.35 8.09
C SER A 189 -10.55 22.07 6.77
N TRP A 190 -10.25 20.95 6.10
CA TRP A 190 -10.76 20.66 4.76
C TRP A 190 -12.25 20.33 4.77
N GLN A 191 -13.00 21.05 3.94
CA GLN A 191 -14.43 20.84 3.74
C GLN A 191 -14.76 20.71 2.26
N ASP A 192 -15.71 19.82 1.96
CA ASP A 192 -16.31 19.69 0.64
C ASP A 192 -17.35 20.80 0.37
N ALA A 193 -17.97 20.77 -0.81
CA ALA A 193 -18.98 21.78 -1.21
C ALA A 193 -20.24 21.79 -0.33
N SER A 194 -20.50 20.73 0.45
CA SER A 194 -21.60 20.65 1.41
C SER A 194 -21.22 21.19 2.81
N GLY A 195 -19.95 21.56 3.01
CA GLY A 195 -19.41 21.95 4.30
C GLY A 195 -19.05 20.76 5.19
N GLN A 196 -19.03 19.54 4.66
CA GLN A 196 -18.64 18.35 5.41
C GLN A 196 -17.12 18.18 5.41
N ALA A 197 -16.57 17.77 6.55
CA ALA A 197 -15.14 17.48 6.68
C ALA A 197 -14.70 16.35 5.74
N ILE A 198 -13.59 16.54 5.04
CA ILE A 198 -13.01 15.52 4.16
C ILE A 198 -12.22 14.50 5.01
N PRO A 199 -12.60 13.21 5.03
CA PRO A 199 -11.91 12.22 5.84
C PRO A 199 -10.53 11.84 5.26
N PRO A 200 -9.64 11.22 6.08
CA PRO A 200 -8.40 10.65 5.54
C PRO A 200 -8.70 9.54 4.53
N ILE A 201 -7.86 9.44 3.49
CA ILE A 201 -7.92 8.36 2.50
C ILE A 201 -7.41 7.04 3.07
N GLN A 202 -6.55 7.10 4.09
CA GLN A 202 -6.06 5.93 4.81
C GLN A 202 -5.71 6.32 6.25
N LYS A 203 -6.06 5.46 7.21
CA LYS A 203 -5.60 5.52 8.60
C LYS A 203 -4.49 4.49 8.82
N ASP A 204 -3.54 4.82 9.68
CA ASP A 204 -2.51 3.91 10.18
C ASP A 204 -2.72 3.61 11.67
N PRO A 205 -2.51 2.36 12.13
CA PRO A 205 -2.52 2.07 13.56
C PRO A 205 -1.28 2.70 14.23
N THR A 206 -1.51 3.63 15.15
CA THR A 206 -0.44 4.23 15.97
C THR A 206 0.02 3.26 17.05
N GLN A 207 1.27 3.40 17.53
CA GLN A 207 1.82 2.62 18.66
C GLN A 207 1.75 1.10 18.46
N ASP A 208 1.79 0.62 17.21
CA ASP A 208 1.68 -0.80 16.91
C ASP A 208 3.03 -1.54 16.89
N PHE A 209 4.14 -0.80 16.81
CA PHE A 209 5.50 -1.33 16.90
C PHE A 209 6.38 -0.53 17.87
N PHE A 210 7.29 -1.22 18.58
CA PHE A 210 8.17 -0.65 19.60
C PHE A 210 9.03 0.53 19.11
N THR A 211 9.36 0.59 17.81
CA THR A 211 10.11 1.71 17.21
C THR A 211 9.27 2.99 17.08
N ARG A 212 7.93 2.87 16.98
CA ARG A 212 6.98 3.99 16.82
C ARG A 212 6.57 4.61 18.17
N ASP A 213 6.77 3.88 19.27
CA ASP A 213 6.50 4.39 20.63
C ASP A 213 7.50 5.46 21.09
N ALA A 214 8.76 5.40 20.62
CA ALA A 214 9.85 6.24 21.11
C ALA A 214 9.92 7.63 20.45
N VAL A 215 9.42 7.79 19.22
CA VAL A 215 9.47 9.05 18.45
C VAL A 215 8.09 9.39 17.93
N SER A 216 7.32 10.16 18.71
CA SER A 216 5.93 10.51 18.40
C SER A 216 5.75 11.32 17.11
N SER A 217 6.77 12.10 16.73
CA SER A 217 6.81 12.84 15.45
C SER A 217 7.09 11.95 14.24
N ALA A 218 7.42 10.67 14.44
CA ALA A 218 7.59 9.67 13.38
C ALA A 218 6.40 8.72 13.24
N ASP A 219 5.55 8.60 14.26
CA ASP A 219 4.40 7.69 14.31
C ASP A 219 3.25 8.25 13.45
N LEU A 220 3.02 7.62 12.29
CA LEU A 220 2.02 8.04 11.31
C LEU A 220 0.61 7.70 11.81
N VAL A 221 -0.34 8.59 11.55
CA VAL A 221 -1.74 8.47 11.96
C VAL A 221 -2.64 8.27 10.75
N ALA A 222 -2.40 9.03 9.68
CA ALA A 222 -3.25 9.04 8.50
C ALA A 222 -2.57 9.68 7.29
N ALA A 223 -3.10 9.35 6.11
CA ALA A 223 -2.85 10.05 4.86
C ALA A 223 -4.15 10.69 4.35
N TYR A 224 -4.01 11.86 3.74
CA TYR A 224 -5.10 12.66 3.18
C TYR A 224 -4.79 12.99 1.72
N ALA A 225 -5.84 13.09 0.90
CA ALA A 225 -5.75 13.59 -0.45
C ALA A 225 -7.06 14.27 -0.86
N ALA A 226 -6.97 15.39 -1.58
CA ALA A 226 -8.12 16.08 -2.17
C ALA A 226 -7.72 16.77 -3.48
N ARG A 227 -8.71 17.13 -4.30
CA ARG A 227 -8.55 18.01 -5.46
C ARG A 227 -8.90 19.44 -5.06
N THR A 228 -8.01 20.39 -5.32
CA THR A 228 -8.26 21.82 -5.08
C THR A 228 -9.13 22.44 -6.19
N PRO A 229 -9.74 23.62 -5.97
CA PRO A 229 -10.51 24.33 -7.00
C PRO A 229 -9.70 24.65 -8.28
N GLU A 230 -8.37 24.78 -8.15
CA GLU A 230 -7.43 25.00 -9.26
C GLU A 230 -7.07 23.72 -10.03
N ASN A 231 -7.77 22.60 -9.76
CA ASN A 231 -7.52 21.29 -10.35
C ASN A 231 -6.11 20.73 -10.01
N SER A 232 -5.64 21.02 -8.80
CA SER A 232 -4.40 20.45 -8.25
C SER A 232 -4.72 19.32 -7.30
N LEU A 233 -3.84 18.32 -7.24
CA LEU A 233 -3.82 17.35 -6.16
C LEU A 233 -3.17 18.01 -4.94
N VAL A 234 -3.81 17.92 -3.77
CA VAL A 234 -3.16 18.16 -2.48
C VAL A 234 -3.12 16.84 -1.72
N ILE A 235 -1.96 16.54 -1.13
CA ILE A 235 -1.72 15.34 -0.33
C ILE A 235 -1.03 15.71 0.97
N CYS A 236 -1.39 15.03 2.05
CA CYS A 236 -0.79 15.23 3.37
C CYS A 236 -0.62 13.90 4.10
N GLY A 237 0.45 13.79 4.88
CA GLY A 237 0.57 12.81 5.95
C GLY A 237 0.39 13.47 7.30
N GLN A 238 -0.16 12.74 8.26
CA GLN A 238 -0.32 13.16 9.65
C GLN A 238 0.50 12.26 10.55
N VAL A 239 1.19 12.88 11.51
CA VAL A 239 1.92 12.20 12.59
C VAL A 239 1.25 12.44 13.94
N ARG A 240 1.56 11.59 14.93
CA ARG A 240 0.94 11.62 16.27
C ARG A 240 1.30 12.88 17.05
N ASP A 241 2.45 13.47 16.76
CA ASP A 241 2.93 14.71 17.36
C ASP A 241 3.44 15.66 16.28
N SER A 242 3.95 16.83 16.66
CA SER A 242 4.35 17.86 15.70
C SER A 242 5.43 17.36 14.74
N ALA A 243 5.20 17.52 13.45
CA ALA A 243 6.19 17.22 12.42
C ALA A 243 7.38 18.17 12.58
N ASP A 244 8.54 17.61 12.94
CA ASP A 244 9.78 18.36 13.20
C ASP A 244 10.87 18.04 12.18
N SER A 245 11.60 19.08 11.81
CA SER A 245 12.62 19.13 10.76
C SER A 245 13.77 18.13 10.86
N PRO A 246 14.20 17.57 12.00
CA PRO A 246 15.26 16.55 12.01
C PRO A 246 14.90 15.28 11.24
N LEU A 247 13.61 14.97 11.12
CA LEU A 247 13.11 13.81 10.41
C LEU A 247 12.89 14.13 8.92
N SER A 248 12.99 13.09 8.10
CA SER A 248 12.62 13.13 6.69
C SER A 248 11.19 12.64 6.51
N TYR A 249 10.28 13.55 6.15
CA TYR A 249 8.91 13.21 5.78
C TYR A 249 8.82 13.12 4.26
N THR A 250 8.30 11.99 3.78
CA THR A 250 8.17 11.71 2.37
C THR A 250 6.73 11.41 2.02
N LEU A 251 6.20 12.07 1.00
CA LEU A 251 4.97 11.68 0.32
C LEU A 251 5.32 11.11 -1.05
N ARG A 252 4.62 10.06 -1.47
CA ARG A 252 4.80 9.46 -2.79
C ARG A 252 3.47 9.30 -3.49
N VAL A 253 3.50 9.54 -4.80
CA VAL A 253 2.36 9.36 -5.70
C VAL A 253 2.81 8.53 -6.90
N LEU A 254 2.06 7.47 -7.20
CA LEU A 254 2.08 6.83 -8.51
C LEU A 254 0.77 7.20 -9.21
N ALA A 255 0.86 8.00 -10.25
CA ALA A 255 -0.28 8.50 -11.01
C ALA A 255 -0.43 7.75 -12.32
N VAL A 256 -1.65 7.33 -12.65
CA VAL A 256 -1.98 6.57 -13.86
C VAL A 256 -2.89 7.41 -14.74
N GLY A 257 -2.35 7.87 -15.86
CA GLY A 257 -3.04 8.68 -16.87
C GLY A 257 -3.20 7.96 -18.19
N SER A 258 -3.58 8.71 -19.23
CA SER A 258 -3.70 8.17 -20.60
C SER A 258 -2.35 7.89 -21.25
N GLN A 259 -1.30 8.61 -20.83
CA GLN A 259 0.06 8.53 -21.37
C GLN A 259 0.96 7.54 -20.62
N GLY A 260 0.42 6.83 -19.63
CA GLY A 260 1.17 5.88 -18.80
C GLY A 260 1.20 6.27 -17.32
N VAL A 261 2.30 5.91 -16.67
CA VAL A 261 2.48 6.07 -15.22
C VAL A 261 3.51 7.15 -14.90
N VAL A 262 3.16 8.07 -13.99
CA VAL A 262 4.05 9.11 -13.48
C VAL A 262 4.33 8.83 -12.00
N HIS A 263 5.60 8.85 -11.60
CA HIS A 263 6.02 8.77 -10.21
C HIS A 263 6.38 10.16 -9.69
N ARG A 264 5.88 10.51 -8.51
CA ARG A 264 6.28 11.71 -7.77
C ARG A 264 6.65 11.36 -6.34
N THR A 265 7.68 12.05 -5.85
CA THR A 265 8.17 11.93 -4.49
C THR A 265 8.44 13.33 -3.97
N TYR A 266 7.75 13.70 -2.89
CA TYR A 266 7.86 14.98 -2.21
C TYR A 266 8.59 14.75 -0.89
N LYS A 267 9.62 15.54 -0.57
CA LYS A 267 10.33 15.44 0.72
C LYS A 267 10.66 16.80 1.32
N ASN A 268 10.71 16.88 2.64
CA ASN A 268 11.04 18.11 3.37
C ASN A 268 12.55 18.46 3.35
N HIS A 269 13.41 17.52 2.98
CA HIS A 269 14.86 17.73 2.81
C HIS A 269 15.28 17.52 1.35
N THR A 270 14.55 18.12 0.41
CA THR A 270 14.93 18.05 -1.00
C THR A 270 16.04 19.04 -1.36
N ALA A 271 16.82 18.71 -2.40
CA ALA A 271 17.70 19.68 -3.04
C ALA A 271 16.86 20.83 -3.65
N ARG A 272 17.47 22.01 -3.85
CA ARG A 272 16.80 23.29 -4.24
C ARG A 272 15.76 23.24 -5.40
N ASN A 273 15.75 22.19 -6.22
CA ASN A 273 14.86 22.03 -7.38
C ASN A 273 13.95 20.78 -7.29
N GLY A 274 13.87 20.14 -6.12
CA GLY A 274 13.01 18.97 -5.91
C GLY A 274 11.61 19.34 -5.43
N TYR A 275 10.70 18.37 -5.51
CA TYR A 275 9.35 18.51 -4.97
C TYR A 275 9.39 18.46 -3.44
N HIS A 276 8.81 19.47 -2.79
CA HIS A 276 8.95 19.68 -1.36
C HIS A 276 7.66 19.38 -0.60
N THR A 277 7.79 18.91 0.64
CA THR A 277 6.67 18.86 1.60
C THR A 277 6.78 20.02 2.58
N THR A 278 5.70 20.76 2.80
CA THR A 278 5.60 21.79 3.83
C THR A 278 5.18 21.15 5.15
N LEU A 279 5.90 21.43 6.23
CA LEU A 279 5.54 20.98 7.57
C LEU A 279 4.63 22.01 8.25
N SER A 280 3.53 21.57 8.84
CA SER A 280 2.56 22.43 9.54
C SER A 280 1.91 21.67 10.68
N GLY A 281 2.29 21.99 11.92
CA GLY A 281 1.77 21.30 13.12
C GLY A 281 1.99 19.78 13.03
N TYR A 282 0.91 19.01 12.97
CA TYR A 282 0.92 17.54 12.86
C TYR A 282 1.07 17.02 11.42
N TYR A 283 1.14 17.90 10.43
CA TYR A 283 1.04 17.54 9.03
C TYR A 283 2.31 17.84 8.24
N PHE A 284 2.52 17.04 7.22
CA PHE A 284 3.45 17.32 6.14
C PHE A 284 2.71 17.17 4.81
N CYS A 285 2.66 18.25 4.02
CA CYS A 285 1.76 18.38 2.88
C CYS A 285 2.49 18.79 1.61
N SER A 286 1.96 18.42 0.45
CA SER A 286 2.40 18.94 -0.85
C SER A 286 1.23 19.07 -1.82
N SER A 287 1.43 19.87 -2.87
CA SER A 287 0.45 20.05 -3.93
C SER A 287 1.11 20.14 -5.30
N GLU A 288 0.45 19.59 -6.31
CA GLU A 288 0.89 19.59 -7.71
C GLU A 288 -0.33 19.59 -8.63
N ALA A 289 -0.25 20.27 -9.79
CA ALA A 289 -1.33 20.27 -10.77
C ALA A 289 -1.59 18.84 -11.28
N LEU A 290 -2.85 18.43 -11.41
CA LEU A 290 -3.17 17.11 -11.96
C LEU A 290 -2.65 16.93 -13.39
N ALA A 291 -2.57 18.03 -14.16
CA ALA A 291 -1.97 18.05 -15.50
C ALA A 291 -0.48 17.67 -15.50
N ASP A 292 0.28 18.11 -14.49
CA ASP A 292 1.71 17.76 -14.35
C ASP A 292 1.93 16.29 -13.96
N LEU A 293 0.88 15.64 -13.46
CA LEU A 293 0.79 14.20 -13.20
C LEU A 293 0.23 13.41 -14.40
N GLY A 294 -0.05 14.08 -15.53
CA GLY A 294 -0.58 13.46 -16.75
C GLY A 294 -2.08 13.22 -16.73
N ASP A 295 -2.84 14.08 -16.05
CA ASP A 295 -4.30 14.01 -15.87
C ASP A 295 -4.76 12.61 -15.45
N PRO A 296 -4.32 12.14 -14.26
CA PRO A 296 -4.56 10.78 -13.83
C PRO A 296 -6.04 10.53 -13.51
N TRP A 297 -6.51 9.33 -13.82
CA TRP A 297 -7.81 8.81 -13.38
C TRP A 297 -7.68 7.91 -12.14
N LEU A 298 -6.46 7.56 -11.77
CA LEU A 298 -6.11 6.72 -10.64
C LEU A 298 -4.75 7.18 -10.10
N ILE A 299 -4.66 7.27 -8.77
CA ILE A 299 -3.39 7.47 -8.08
C ILE A 299 -3.24 6.42 -6.98
N PHE A 300 -1.99 6.09 -6.67
CA PHE A 300 -1.63 5.45 -5.41
C PHE A 300 -0.87 6.46 -4.57
N VAL A 301 -1.26 6.64 -3.31
CA VAL A 301 -0.63 7.56 -2.36
C VAL A 301 0.04 6.76 -1.25
N GLY A 302 1.29 7.09 -0.93
CA GLY A 302 2.02 6.52 0.20
C GLY A 302 2.73 7.62 0.99
N ALA A 303 3.04 7.35 2.25
CA ALA A 303 3.77 8.27 3.12
C ALA A 303 4.75 7.50 4.01
N ASP A 304 5.90 8.08 4.31
CA ASP A 304 6.89 7.51 5.23
C ASP A 304 7.64 8.60 5.98
N VAL A 305 8.07 8.26 7.18
CA VAL A 305 8.96 9.07 8.01
C VAL A 305 10.25 8.29 8.23
N ALA A 306 11.38 8.96 8.00
CA ALA A 306 12.70 8.36 8.10
C ALA A 306 13.67 9.24 8.90
N GLU A 307 14.66 8.61 9.52
CA GLU A 307 15.76 9.29 10.20
C GLU A 307 17.10 8.94 9.52
N ALA A 308 17.95 9.95 9.38
CA ALA A 308 19.26 9.79 8.77
C ALA A 308 20.11 8.78 9.55
N GLY A 309 20.61 7.74 8.87
CA GLY A 309 21.41 6.68 9.48
C GLY A 309 20.62 5.56 10.16
N VAL A 310 19.31 5.75 10.39
CA VAL A 310 18.42 4.70 10.93
C VAL A 310 17.58 4.07 9.82
N GLY A 311 17.08 4.87 8.88
CA GLY A 311 16.18 4.43 7.81
C GLY A 311 14.72 4.81 8.09
N ILE A 312 13.79 4.07 7.47
CA ILE A 312 12.35 4.27 7.64
C ILE A 312 11.95 3.89 9.07
N LEU A 313 11.36 4.84 9.80
CA LEU A 313 10.81 4.65 11.14
C LEU A 313 9.35 4.21 11.07
N ASP A 314 8.60 4.79 10.13
CA ASP A 314 7.19 4.51 9.90
C ASP A 314 6.82 4.71 8.42
N GLN A 315 5.84 3.95 7.93
CA GLN A 315 5.32 4.01 6.59
C GLN A 315 3.84 3.62 6.53
N ILE A 316 3.05 4.47 5.88
CA ILE A 316 1.70 4.18 5.43
C ILE A 316 1.76 3.39 4.11
N ALA A 317 1.01 2.30 4.05
CA ALA A 317 0.89 1.49 2.84
C ALA A 317 0.33 2.30 1.66
N TRP A 318 0.54 1.83 0.43
CA TRP A 318 0.00 2.50 -0.74
C TRP A 318 -1.53 2.44 -0.78
N GLN A 319 -2.21 3.57 -0.63
CA GLN A 319 -3.66 3.70 -0.78
C GLN A 319 -4.03 3.91 -2.24
N GLN A 320 -4.95 3.11 -2.77
CA GLN A 320 -5.54 3.36 -4.08
C GLN A 320 -6.58 4.47 -3.98
N VAL A 321 -6.51 5.48 -4.85
CA VAL A 321 -7.47 6.58 -4.92
C VAL A 321 -7.93 6.79 -6.35
N ASN A 322 -9.22 6.60 -6.61
CA ASN A 322 -9.84 6.86 -7.91
C ASN A 322 -10.10 8.36 -8.05
N ILE A 323 -9.83 8.90 -9.24
CA ILE A 323 -10.08 10.32 -9.55
C ILE A 323 -11.23 10.37 -10.56
N GLU A 324 -12.35 10.93 -10.12
CA GLU A 324 -13.48 11.20 -11.00
C GLU A 324 -13.26 12.51 -11.78
N PRO A 325 -13.78 12.63 -13.02
CA PRO A 325 -13.70 13.86 -13.78
C PRO A 325 -14.25 15.05 -12.98
N GLY A 326 -13.54 16.18 -13.01
CA GLY A 326 -13.96 17.36 -12.26
C GLY A 326 -15.28 17.93 -12.73
N PRO A 327 -16.05 18.60 -11.84
CA PRO A 327 -17.28 19.29 -12.23
C PRO A 327 -16.96 20.37 -13.28
N GLY A 328 -17.19 20.07 -14.56
CA GLY A 328 -16.91 20.97 -15.69
C GLY A 328 -16.11 20.36 -16.85
N SER A 329 -15.57 19.16 -16.69
CA SER A 329 -14.77 18.46 -17.72
C SER A 329 -15.57 17.75 -18.82
N GLY A 330 -16.91 17.79 -18.75
CA GLY A 330 -17.84 17.16 -19.70
C GLY A 330 -18.59 18.14 -20.59
N LYS A 331 -17.89 19.10 -21.23
CA LYS A 331 -18.46 19.93 -22.30
C LYS A 331 -17.66 19.83 -23.58
#